data_AF-A0AAE3NCV8-F1
#
_entry.id   AF-A0AAE3NCV8-F1
#
_cell.length_a   1.000
_cell.length_b   1.000
_cell.length_c   1.000
_cell.angle_alpha   90.00
_cell.angle_beta   90.00
_cell.angle_gamma   90.00
#
_symmetry.space_group_name_H-M   'P 1'
#
loop_
_entity.id
_entity.type
_entity.pdbx_description
1 polymer ?
#
loop_
_entity_poly.entity_id
_entity_poly.type
_entity_poly.pdbx_seq_one_letter_code
_entity_poly.pdbx_strand_id
1 'polypeptide(L)'
;MDRADFVHLVHLSEQASAENSQAYRRGVAAFAALGYAWVLGCLLLALAGLGWVFGLWSDEPVRWHAVRVMVLLSSLGLAWATLRSLWLQQEPPEGVALTPEQAPALFEALARIREKIQGPPIHQVYLDDAFNASIRQWPRFGLLGGAVNTLTIGLPLLMALERRRLLSVLAHEYGHLRGDHGRLNAWVYRTRLAWLRMDAHMQRQDGAMAQLSQAFLHWYFPRFAARTFALARQDEYEADRVSAKLLGPRVAASALSEIAIKAQWLDAQLMPAHWARAADRAQPLGPFAALQTQLCSAPPEDVARAALRAALRGTSDVSDTHPGLRDRLEAWEVSPRLPRWPEKGSLHMLADAAHWVRHFDAQWCRAQGADWRQHHAWLERVRERAALLAARADRLTADECVEWADLELRRNPQAVVRSRYERALELAPEHAGALRGLLRGECGRADRLALLDRLHATGAAQHYRAASEAVALLEDPAQGEHDAQALQRWRERLRAAREGEQRAWEELAEPPYFERTGSPTLDEFVLSELRIALARCRPVTRAWLLKRELRAMPWRAAHILFVQVHGLDDEQRHGLCRALEQQLDVPGALLVLAAGQDVPRDEVEQHVRAPVWTRTRLQG
;
A
#
# COMPACT_ATOMS: atom_id res chain seq x y z
N MET A 1 19.42 1.48 -10.13
CA MET A 1 19.13 2.65 -11.00
C MET A 1 18.51 3.71 -10.12
N ASP A 2 18.97 4.96 -10.19
CA ASP A 2 18.43 6.01 -9.33
C ASP A 2 16.99 6.38 -9.75
N ARG A 3 16.19 6.90 -8.80
CA ARG A 3 14.81 7.32 -9.02
C ARG A 3 14.72 8.39 -10.10
N ALA A 4 15.65 9.34 -10.12
CA ALA A 4 15.70 10.40 -11.13
C ALA A 4 15.84 9.82 -12.55
N ASP A 5 16.72 8.83 -12.74
CA ASP A 5 16.91 8.14 -14.02
C ASP A 5 15.65 7.39 -14.46
N PHE A 6 14.97 6.73 -13.51
CA PHE A 6 13.71 6.04 -13.77
C PHE A 6 12.61 6.99 -14.23
N VAL A 7 12.42 8.11 -13.53
CA VAL A 7 11.43 9.14 -13.88
C VAL A 7 11.73 9.71 -15.26
N HIS A 8 13.00 10.00 -15.55
CA HIS A 8 13.41 10.49 -16.87
C HIS A 8 13.10 9.49 -17.99
N LEU A 9 13.40 8.20 -17.79
CA LEU A 9 13.09 7.15 -18.76
C LEU A 9 11.58 6.98 -18.97
N VAL A 10 10.76 7.17 -17.93
CA VAL A 10 9.30 7.15 -18.08
C VAL A 10 8.82 8.32 -18.93
N HIS A 11 9.27 9.54 -18.66
CA HIS A 11 8.89 10.70 -19.48
C HIS A 11 9.31 10.55 -20.94
N LEU A 12 10.52 10.06 -21.20
CA LEU A 12 10.97 9.74 -22.56
C LEU A 12 10.08 8.69 -23.24
N SER A 13 9.63 7.68 -22.48
CA SER A 13 8.75 6.64 -22.99
C SER A 13 7.35 7.18 -23.31
N GLU A 14 6.83 8.11 -22.50
CA GLU A 14 5.57 8.80 -22.76
C GLU A 14 5.66 9.68 -24.02
N GLN A 15 6.73 10.47 -24.14
CA GLN A 15 6.99 11.30 -25.32
C GLN A 15 7.13 10.45 -26.59
N ALA A 16 7.95 9.39 -26.56
CA ALA A 16 8.15 8.50 -27.70
C ALA A 16 6.85 7.78 -28.11
N SER A 17 6.01 7.41 -27.13
CA SER A 17 4.72 6.80 -27.39
C SER A 17 3.72 7.78 -28.01
N ALA A 18 3.76 9.06 -27.59
CA ALA A 18 2.93 10.13 -28.14
C ALA A 18 3.35 10.54 -29.56
N GLU A 19 4.65 10.60 -29.85
CA GLU A 19 5.19 10.94 -31.17
C GLU A 19 4.94 9.84 -32.20
N ASN A 20 5.26 8.58 -31.87
CA ASN A 20 5.09 7.44 -32.77
C ASN A 20 4.85 6.13 -32.02
N SER A 21 3.58 5.87 -31.70
CA SER A 21 3.14 4.69 -30.97
C SER A 21 3.58 3.36 -31.60
N GLN A 22 3.62 3.25 -32.93
CA GLN A 22 4.01 2.01 -33.62
C GLN A 22 5.52 1.75 -33.55
N ALA A 23 6.35 2.79 -33.70
CA ALA A 23 7.80 2.66 -33.55
C ALA A 23 8.16 2.32 -32.10
N TYR A 24 7.53 3.01 -31.14
CA TYR A 24 7.70 2.75 -29.71
C TYR A 24 7.34 1.32 -29.32
N ARG A 25 6.19 0.79 -29.77
CA ARG A 25 5.78 -0.60 -29.52
C ARG A 25 6.77 -1.62 -30.07
N ARG A 26 7.35 -1.38 -31.25
CA ARG A 26 8.42 -2.24 -31.80
C ARG A 26 9.67 -2.18 -30.95
N GLY A 27 10.04 -1.00 -30.47
CA GLY A 27 11.17 -0.81 -29.53
C GLY A 27 10.96 -1.56 -28.22
N VAL A 28 9.75 -1.51 -27.66
CA VAL A 28 9.38 -2.27 -26.45
C VAL A 28 9.44 -3.77 -26.71
N ALA A 29 8.91 -4.25 -27.85
CA ALA A 29 8.96 -5.66 -28.21
C ALA A 29 10.40 -6.16 -28.41
N ALA A 30 11.26 -5.37 -29.05
CA ALA A 30 12.67 -5.68 -29.22
C ALA A 30 13.40 -5.73 -27.86
N PHE A 31 13.08 -4.81 -26.95
CA PHE A 31 13.67 -4.82 -25.62
C PHE A 31 13.15 -5.99 -24.77
N ALA A 32 11.87 -6.33 -24.87
CA ALA A 32 11.31 -7.55 -24.27
C ALA A 32 12.01 -8.82 -24.79
N ALA A 33 12.32 -8.87 -26.09
CA ALA A 33 13.04 -9.99 -26.71
C ALA A 33 14.45 -10.17 -26.15
N LEU A 34 15.12 -9.10 -25.69
CA LEU A 34 16.41 -9.19 -25.00
C LEU A 34 16.30 -10.03 -23.72
N GLY A 35 15.24 -9.84 -22.94
CA GLY A 35 14.98 -10.65 -21.75
C GLY A 35 14.79 -12.13 -22.11
N TYR A 36 14.00 -12.43 -23.16
CA TYR A 36 13.83 -13.80 -23.63
C TYR A 36 15.12 -14.42 -24.17
N ALA A 37 15.96 -13.62 -24.84
CA ALA A 37 17.27 -14.06 -25.32
C ALA A 37 18.21 -14.45 -24.17
N TRP A 38 18.14 -13.75 -23.03
CA TRP A 38 18.90 -14.13 -21.82
C TRP A 38 18.48 -15.51 -21.30
N VAL A 39 17.17 -15.74 -21.12
CA VAL A 39 16.64 -17.04 -20.66
C VAL A 39 17.01 -18.17 -21.63
N LEU A 40 16.85 -17.93 -22.93
CA LEU A 40 17.22 -18.90 -23.97
C LEU A 40 18.73 -19.17 -23.97
N GLY A 41 19.56 -18.13 -23.78
CA GLY A 41 21.00 -18.25 -23.65
C GLY A 41 21.41 -19.14 -22.46
N CYS A 42 20.79 -18.95 -21.29
CA CYS A 42 20.99 -19.82 -20.14
C CYS A 42 20.59 -21.28 -20.42
N LEU A 43 19.47 -21.49 -21.11
CA LEU A 43 19.02 -22.84 -21.50
C LEU A 43 20.00 -23.50 -22.47
N LEU A 44 20.45 -22.77 -23.51
CA LEU A 44 21.42 -23.27 -24.48
C LEU A 44 22.76 -23.58 -23.83
N LEU A 45 23.21 -22.75 -22.88
CA LEU A 45 24.43 -23.01 -22.11
C LEU A 45 24.31 -24.29 -21.27
N ALA A 46 23.16 -24.49 -20.61
CA ALA A 46 22.89 -25.71 -19.86
C ALA A 46 22.89 -26.95 -20.77
N LEU A 47 22.25 -26.87 -21.94
CA LEU A 47 22.22 -27.96 -22.93
C LEU A 47 23.61 -28.24 -23.51
N ALA A 48 24.42 -27.21 -23.78
CA ALA A 48 25.80 -27.37 -24.23
C ALA A 48 26.67 -28.04 -23.16
N GLY A 49 26.49 -27.67 -21.87
CA GLY A 49 27.16 -28.32 -20.75
C GLY A 49 26.79 -29.80 -20.62
N LEU A 50 25.50 -30.14 -20.77
CA LEU A 50 25.04 -31.54 -20.82
C LEU A 50 25.64 -32.27 -22.03
N GLY A 51 25.58 -31.68 -23.22
CA GLY A 51 26.15 -32.24 -24.44
C GLY A 51 27.65 -32.50 -24.35
N TRP A 52 28.40 -31.59 -23.71
CA TRP A 52 29.83 -31.77 -23.44
C TRP A 52 30.10 -32.96 -22.51
N VAL A 53 29.30 -33.14 -21.45
CA VAL A 53 29.42 -34.28 -20.54
C VAL A 53 29.13 -35.61 -21.26
N PHE A 54 28.10 -35.66 -22.11
CA PHE A 54 27.71 -36.86 -22.85
C PHE A 54 28.61 -37.16 -24.07
N GLY A 55 29.14 -36.13 -24.73
CA GLY A 55 30.00 -36.28 -25.92
C GLY A 55 31.41 -36.80 -25.61
N LEU A 56 31.87 -36.67 -24.36
CA LEU A 56 33.18 -37.15 -23.88
C LEU A 56 33.09 -38.50 -23.14
N TRP A 57 32.01 -39.26 -23.35
CA TRP A 57 31.78 -40.54 -22.68
C TRP A 57 32.65 -41.69 -23.21
N SER A 58 33.46 -41.43 -24.24
CA SER A 58 34.46 -42.33 -24.79
C SER A 58 35.88 -41.83 -24.48
N ASP A 59 36.59 -42.54 -23.60
CA ASP A 59 38.07 -42.65 -23.52
C ASP A 59 38.94 -41.60 -22.78
N GLU A 60 38.55 -41.10 -21.59
CA GLU A 60 39.44 -40.20 -20.79
C GLU A 60 39.57 -40.58 -19.29
N PRO A 61 40.71 -40.26 -18.63
CA PRO A 61 41.12 -40.80 -17.34
C PRO A 61 40.30 -40.29 -16.14
N VAL A 62 40.34 -41.07 -15.05
CA VAL A 62 39.58 -40.88 -13.80
C VAL A 62 39.65 -39.45 -13.22
N ARG A 63 40.72 -38.70 -13.48
CA ARG A 63 40.97 -37.36 -12.93
C ARG A 63 39.93 -36.30 -13.32
N TRP A 64 39.22 -36.47 -14.45
CA TRP A 64 38.19 -35.51 -14.89
C TRP A 64 36.79 -35.82 -14.35
N HIS A 65 36.60 -36.90 -13.59
CA HIS A 65 35.27 -37.29 -13.09
C HIS A 65 34.65 -36.25 -12.17
N ALA A 66 35.44 -35.65 -11.26
CA ALA A 66 34.95 -34.61 -10.35
C ALA A 66 34.46 -33.36 -11.11
N VAL A 67 35.21 -32.92 -12.12
CA VAL A 67 34.83 -31.77 -12.96
C VAL A 67 33.58 -32.08 -13.78
N ARG A 68 33.47 -33.28 -14.35
CA ARG A 68 32.26 -33.71 -15.09
C ARG A 68 31.03 -33.76 -14.19
N VAL A 69 31.14 -34.31 -12.99
CA VAL A 69 30.03 -34.32 -12.01
C VAL A 69 29.64 -32.89 -11.64
N MET A 70 30.59 -32.00 -11.42
CA MET A 70 30.31 -30.59 -11.12
C MET A 70 29.62 -29.88 -12.30
N VAL A 71 30.07 -30.07 -13.54
CA VAL A 71 29.46 -29.50 -14.75
C VAL A 71 28.07 -30.08 -14.99
N LEU A 72 27.88 -31.38 -14.80
CA LEU A 72 26.59 -32.05 -14.91
C LEU A 72 25.59 -31.49 -13.89
N LEU A 73 25.97 -31.43 -12.61
CA LEU A 73 25.12 -30.87 -11.55
C LEU A 73 24.80 -29.39 -11.79
N SER A 74 25.79 -28.60 -12.23
CA SER A 74 25.59 -27.18 -12.55
C SER A 74 24.66 -26.99 -13.75
N SER A 75 24.82 -27.80 -14.80
CA SER A 75 23.98 -27.74 -16.01
C SER A 75 22.56 -28.20 -15.74
N LEU A 76 22.38 -29.28 -14.95
CA LEU A 76 21.07 -29.73 -14.48
C LEU A 76 20.41 -28.69 -13.58
N GLY A 77 21.16 -28.09 -12.67
CA GLY A 77 20.69 -27.00 -11.81
C GLY A 77 20.23 -25.79 -12.62
N LEU A 78 21.02 -25.37 -13.61
CA LEU A 78 20.69 -24.25 -14.50
C LEU A 78 19.48 -24.56 -15.39
N ALA A 79 19.41 -25.76 -15.98
CA ALA A 79 18.28 -26.20 -16.78
C ALA A 79 17.00 -26.26 -15.92
N TRP A 80 17.09 -26.83 -14.72
CA TRP A 80 15.98 -26.89 -13.76
C TRP A 80 15.53 -25.49 -13.34
N ALA A 81 16.45 -24.59 -12.97
CA ALA A 81 16.12 -23.21 -12.61
C ALA A 81 15.44 -22.47 -13.77
N THR A 82 15.95 -22.64 -14.99
CA THR A 82 15.40 -22.03 -16.21
C THR A 82 14.00 -22.59 -16.51
N LEU A 83 13.83 -23.91 -16.54
CA LEU A 83 12.54 -24.56 -16.79
C LEU A 83 11.52 -24.23 -15.70
N ARG A 84 11.94 -24.20 -14.43
CA ARG A 84 11.09 -23.82 -13.30
C ARG A 84 10.68 -22.35 -13.36
N SER A 85 11.56 -21.45 -13.81
CA SER A 85 11.22 -20.04 -14.02
C SER A 85 10.15 -19.84 -15.11
N LEU A 86 10.12 -20.75 -16.10
CA LEU A 86 9.10 -20.78 -17.16
C LEU A 86 7.79 -21.45 -16.68
N TRP A 87 7.88 -22.35 -15.70
CA TRP A 87 6.70 -22.90 -15.03
C TRP A 87 6.18 -21.96 -13.95
N LEU A 88 5.24 -21.10 -14.35
CA LEU A 88 4.42 -20.35 -13.42
C LEU A 88 3.55 -21.31 -12.59
N GLN A 89 4.03 -21.73 -11.42
CA GLN A 89 3.15 -22.26 -10.38
C GLN A 89 2.38 -21.05 -9.82
N GLN A 90 1.06 -21.03 -10.05
CA GLN A 90 0.21 -19.88 -9.71
C GLN A 90 -0.56 -20.21 -8.44
N GLU A 91 -0.54 -19.28 -7.48
CA GLU A 91 -1.42 -19.37 -6.31
C GLU A 91 -2.88 -19.19 -6.77
N PRO A 92 -3.81 -19.99 -6.24
CA PRO A 92 -5.21 -19.87 -6.60
C PRO A 92 -5.74 -18.47 -6.26
N PRO A 93 -6.69 -17.94 -7.05
CA PRO A 93 -7.33 -16.67 -6.74
C PRO A 93 -7.98 -16.75 -5.34
N GLU A 94 -7.75 -15.71 -4.54
CA GLU A 94 -8.38 -15.57 -3.22
C GLU A 94 -9.89 -15.31 -3.37
N GLY A 95 -10.66 -15.76 -2.37
CA GLY A 95 -12.12 -15.59 -2.32
C GLY A 95 -12.92 -16.87 -2.57
N VAL A 96 -14.25 -16.70 -2.66
CA VAL A 96 -15.21 -17.78 -2.86
C VAL A 96 -15.73 -17.77 -4.30
N ALA A 97 -15.64 -18.90 -4.99
CA ALA A 97 -16.17 -19.03 -6.34
C ALA A 97 -17.71 -18.89 -6.34
N LEU A 98 -18.23 -18.01 -7.19
CA LEU A 98 -19.66 -17.80 -7.40
C LEU A 98 -20.17 -18.67 -8.55
N THR A 99 -21.31 -19.31 -8.34
CA THR A 99 -22.06 -19.98 -9.41
C THR A 99 -23.13 -19.05 -10.01
N PRO A 100 -23.60 -19.32 -11.25
CA PRO A 100 -24.69 -18.55 -11.86
C PRO A 100 -25.95 -18.48 -11.00
N GLU A 101 -26.25 -19.52 -10.24
CA GLU A 101 -27.42 -19.59 -9.35
C GLU A 101 -27.26 -18.67 -8.14
N GLN A 102 -26.03 -18.46 -7.67
CA GLN A 102 -25.72 -17.61 -6.52
C GLN A 102 -25.70 -16.11 -6.87
N ALA A 103 -25.54 -15.74 -8.14
CA ALA A 103 -25.50 -14.36 -8.60
C ALA A 103 -26.10 -14.15 -10.00
N PRO A 104 -27.37 -14.50 -10.24
CA PRO A 104 -27.94 -14.59 -11.59
C PRO A 104 -27.89 -13.25 -12.34
N ALA A 105 -28.25 -12.16 -11.67
CA ALA A 105 -28.23 -10.81 -12.26
C ALA A 105 -26.81 -10.30 -12.56
N LEU A 106 -25.79 -10.77 -11.82
CA LEU A 106 -24.38 -10.50 -12.13
C LEU A 106 -23.95 -11.22 -13.39
N PHE A 107 -24.18 -12.53 -13.48
CA PHE A 107 -23.82 -13.32 -14.65
C PHE A 107 -24.54 -12.85 -15.93
N GLU A 108 -25.82 -12.48 -15.82
CA GLU A 108 -26.57 -11.87 -16.93
C GLU A 108 -25.93 -10.56 -17.39
N ALA A 109 -25.53 -9.70 -16.45
CA ALA A 109 -24.90 -8.44 -16.78
C ALA A 109 -23.51 -8.64 -17.42
N LEU A 110 -22.71 -9.60 -16.93
CA LEU A 110 -21.44 -9.98 -17.53
C LEU A 110 -21.61 -10.51 -18.96
N ALA A 111 -22.64 -11.32 -19.21
CA ALA A 111 -22.96 -11.82 -20.55
C ALA A 111 -23.30 -10.66 -21.51
N ARG A 112 -24.10 -9.68 -21.07
CA ARG A 112 -24.41 -8.47 -21.85
C ARG A 112 -23.20 -7.58 -22.10
N ILE A 113 -22.33 -7.41 -21.11
CA ILE A 113 -21.06 -6.68 -21.26
C ILE A 113 -20.21 -7.37 -22.31
N ARG A 114 -20.03 -8.69 -22.20
CA ARG A 114 -19.27 -9.51 -23.16
C ARG A 114 -19.79 -9.35 -24.58
N GLU A 115 -21.11 -9.43 -24.77
CA GLU A 115 -21.74 -9.29 -26.09
C GLU A 115 -21.47 -7.91 -26.72
N LYS A 116 -21.65 -6.84 -25.95
CA LYS A 116 -21.43 -5.47 -26.42
C LYS A 116 -19.95 -5.15 -26.68
N ILE A 117 -19.05 -5.70 -25.86
CA ILE A 117 -17.60 -5.48 -25.98
C ILE A 117 -16.99 -6.44 -27.02
N GLN A 118 -17.67 -7.54 -27.37
CA GLN A 118 -17.14 -8.63 -28.20
C GLN A 118 -15.81 -9.20 -27.63
N GLY A 119 -15.75 -9.32 -26.31
CA GLY A 119 -14.56 -9.80 -25.60
C GLY A 119 -14.56 -11.32 -25.34
N PRO A 120 -13.42 -11.89 -24.88
CA PRO A 120 -13.33 -13.30 -24.54
C PRO A 120 -14.23 -13.64 -23.33
N PRO A 121 -14.67 -14.89 -23.15
CA PRO A 121 -15.54 -15.26 -22.03
C PRO A 121 -14.82 -15.17 -20.68
N ILE A 122 -15.53 -14.72 -19.64
CA ILE A 122 -15.13 -14.95 -18.24
C ILE A 122 -15.51 -16.38 -17.87
N HIS A 123 -14.55 -17.13 -17.34
CA HIS A 123 -14.72 -18.54 -17.02
C HIS A 123 -15.06 -18.77 -15.55
N GLN A 124 -14.52 -17.93 -14.67
CA GLN A 124 -14.69 -18.03 -13.23
C GLN A 124 -14.96 -16.66 -12.63
N VAL A 125 -15.85 -16.60 -11.65
CA VAL A 125 -16.18 -15.38 -10.90
C VAL A 125 -15.97 -15.70 -9.42
N TYR A 126 -15.23 -14.85 -8.71
CA TYR A 126 -14.94 -14.95 -7.29
C TYR A 126 -15.46 -13.72 -6.56
N LEU A 127 -15.92 -13.94 -5.33
CA LEU A 127 -16.29 -12.92 -4.37
C LEU A 127 -15.23 -12.89 -3.27
N ASP A 128 -14.69 -11.73 -2.93
CA ASP A 128 -13.73 -11.54 -1.84
C ASP A 128 -14.14 -10.40 -0.88
N ASP A 129 -13.30 -10.11 0.11
CA ASP A 129 -13.51 -9.09 1.12
C ASP A 129 -12.84 -7.75 0.82
N ALA A 130 -12.18 -7.60 -0.34
CA ALA A 130 -11.47 -6.39 -0.72
C ALA A 130 -12.42 -5.29 -1.21
N PHE A 131 -12.04 -4.02 -1.10
CA PHE A 131 -12.77 -2.91 -1.75
C PHE A 131 -12.27 -2.72 -3.19
N ASN A 132 -12.35 -3.77 -4.02
CA ASN A 132 -11.82 -3.75 -5.38
C ASN A 132 -12.58 -4.68 -6.34
N ALA A 133 -12.35 -4.54 -7.64
CA ALA A 133 -12.70 -5.53 -8.65
C ALA A 133 -11.52 -5.69 -9.61
N SER A 134 -11.25 -6.90 -10.07
CA SER A 134 -10.17 -7.15 -11.04
C SER A 134 -10.49 -8.32 -11.95
N ILE A 135 -10.03 -8.25 -13.19
CA ILE A 135 -10.03 -9.40 -14.10
C ILE A 135 -8.58 -9.84 -14.38
N ARG A 136 -8.31 -11.13 -14.13
CA ARG A 136 -7.00 -11.75 -14.39
C ARG A 136 -7.10 -12.83 -15.45
N GLN A 137 -6.09 -12.93 -16.31
CA GLN A 137 -5.98 -13.98 -17.33
C GLN A 137 -4.93 -15.02 -16.92
N TRP A 138 -5.36 -16.25 -16.68
CA TRP A 138 -4.49 -17.36 -16.28
C TRP A 138 -4.18 -18.29 -17.45
N PRO A 139 -2.92 -18.51 -17.85
CA PRO A 139 -2.60 -19.46 -18.92
C PRO A 139 -2.93 -20.91 -18.49
N ARG A 140 -3.59 -21.70 -19.36
CA ARG A 140 -3.93 -23.12 -19.06
C ARG A 140 -2.73 -24.07 -19.09
N PHE A 141 -1.82 -23.92 -20.06
CA PHE A 141 -0.65 -24.79 -20.24
C PHE A 141 0.62 -23.98 -20.56
N GLY A 142 0.93 -22.96 -19.75
CA GLY A 142 2.08 -22.09 -19.98
C GLY A 142 1.92 -21.24 -21.25
N LEU A 143 2.93 -21.23 -22.12
CA LEU A 143 2.89 -20.48 -23.39
C LEU A 143 1.92 -21.08 -24.44
N LEU A 144 1.41 -22.28 -24.20
CA LEU A 144 0.49 -23.00 -25.09
C LEU A 144 -0.85 -23.19 -24.35
N GLY A 145 -1.99 -23.20 -25.05
CA GLY A 145 -3.27 -23.62 -24.45
C GLY A 145 -4.31 -22.57 -24.04
N GLY A 146 -4.14 -21.30 -24.40
CA GLY A 146 -5.12 -20.24 -24.12
C GLY A 146 -5.20 -19.82 -22.65
N ALA A 147 -6.09 -18.87 -22.33
CA ALA A 147 -6.20 -18.28 -20.99
C ALA A 147 -7.59 -18.45 -20.36
N VAL A 148 -7.62 -18.75 -19.08
CA VAL A 148 -8.79 -18.73 -18.20
C VAL A 148 -8.92 -17.32 -17.63
N ASN A 149 -9.93 -16.59 -18.07
CA ASN A 149 -10.26 -15.28 -17.52
C ASN A 149 -11.06 -15.44 -16.23
N THR A 150 -10.55 -14.92 -15.13
CA THR A 150 -11.15 -14.95 -13.80
C THR A 150 -11.45 -13.53 -13.34
N LEU A 151 -12.70 -13.29 -12.95
CA LEU A 151 -13.15 -12.03 -12.36
C LEU A 151 -13.21 -12.20 -10.84
N THR A 152 -12.59 -11.28 -10.10
CA THR A 152 -12.76 -11.18 -8.64
C THR A 152 -13.46 -9.86 -8.32
N ILE A 153 -14.51 -9.91 -7.51
CA ILE A 153 -15.27 -8.74 -7.08
C ILE A 153 -15.32 -8.72 -5.55
N GLY A 154 -15.07 -7.56 -4.97
CA GLY A 154 -15.23 -7.31 -3.56
C GLY A 154 -16.68 -7.18 -3.11
N LEU A 155 -17.04 -7.88 -2.03
CA LEU A 155 -18.34 -7.69 -1.38
C LEU A 155 -18.55 -6.22 -0.94
N PRO A 156 -17.57 -5.52 -0.33
CA PRO A 156 -17.66 -4.08 -0.04
C PRO A 156 -17.93 -3.20 -1.28
N LEU A 157 -17.40 -3.56 -2.44
CA LEU A 157 -17.65 -2.82 -3.68
C LEU A 157 -19.11 -2.96 -4.13
N LEU A 158 -19.69 -4.16 -3.99
CA LEU A 158 -21.12 -4.42 -4.24
C LEU A 158 -22.03 -3.66 -3.24
N MET A 159 -21.57 -3.46 -2.00
CA MET A 159 -22.28 -2.63 -1.01
C MET A 159 -22.27 -1.15 -1.40
N ALA A 160 -21.12 -0.66 -1.88
CA ALA A 160 -20.92 0.76 -2.12
C ALA A 160 -21.54 1.27 -3.42
N LEU A 161 -21.43 0.52 -4.52
CA LEU A 161 -21.78 1.03 -5.85
C LEU A 161 -23.18 0.60 -6.28
N GLU A 162 -23.94 1.53 -6.86
CA GLU A 162 -25.17 1.18 -7.59
C GLU A 162 -24.85 0.35 -8.83
N ARG A 163 -25.84 -0.40 -9.33
CA ARG A 163 -25.70 -1.31 -10.47
C ARG A 163 -24.99 -0.65 -11.66
N ARG A 164 -25.40 0.54 -12.11
CA ARG A 164 -24.80 1.17 -13.30
C ARG A 164 -23.32 1.53 -13.11
N ARG A 165 -22.93 1.96 -11.91
CA ARG A 165 -21.53 2.30 -11.58
C ARG A 165 -20.68 1.03 -11.46
N LEU A 166 -21.20 -0.01 -10.81
CA LEU A 166 -20.55 -1.32 -10.80
C LEU A 166 -20.33 -1.83 -12.23
N LEU A 167 -21.34 -1.78 -13.09
CA LEU A 167 -21.19 -2.20 -14.50
C LEU A 167 -20.17 -1.34 -15.26
N SER A 168 -19.99 -0.08 -14.88
CA SER A 168 -18.93 0.78 -15.44
C SER A 168 -17.54 0.27 -15.04
N VAL A 169 -17.35 -0.10 -13.78
CA VAL A 169 -16.10 -0.72 -13.30
C VAL A 169 -15.86 -2.04 -14.02
N LEU A 170 -16.85 -2.93 -14.06
CA LEU A 170 -16.73 -4.22 -14.74
C LEU A 170 -16.46 -4.06 -16.25
N ALA A 171 -17.01 -3.02 -16.90
CA ALA A 171 -16.72 -2.72 -18.29
C ALA A 171 -15.30 -2.19 -18.52
N HIS A 172 -14.76 -1.42 -17.56
CA HIS A 172 -13.35 -1.01 -17.55
C HIS A 172 -12.45 -2.25 -17.42
N GLU A 173 -12.70 -3.11 -16.43
CA GLU A 173 -11.95 -4.37 -16.25
C GLU A 173 -12.00 -5.27 -17.50
N TYR A 174 -13.17 -5.36 -18.16
CA TYR A 174 -13.32 -6.09 -19.42
C TYR A 174 -12.56 -5.42 -20.57
N GLY A 175 -12.36 -4.10 -20.52
CA GLY A 175 -11.56 -3.34 -21.47
C GLY A 175 -10.15 -3.89 -21.59
N HIS A 176 -9.53 -4.28 -20.47
CA HIS A 176 -8.21 -4.94 -20.46
C HIS A 176 -8.18 -6.28 -21.19
N LEU A 177 -9.33 -6.95 -21.36
CA LEU A 177 -9.42 -8.21 -22.11
C LEU A 177 -9.51 -8.02 -23.63
N ARG A 178 -9.75 -6.80 -24.14
CA ARG A 178 -10.09 -6.56 -25.56
C ARG A 178 -8.86 -6.21 -26.42
N GLY A 179 -8.74 -6.88 -27.58
CA GLY A 179 -8.07 -6.39 -28.79
C GLY A 179 -6.63 -6.88 -29.07
N ASP A 180 -6.25 -6.94 -30.36
CA ASP A 180 -4.91 -7.32 -30.86
C ASP A 180 -3.74 -6.55 -30.23
N HIS A 181 -4.01 -5.40 -29.63
CA HIS A 181 -3.06 -4.53 -28.94
C HIS A 181 -2.87 -4.98 -27.47
N GLY A 182 -3.92 -5.49 -26.82
CA GLY A 182 -3.87 -6.09 -25.49
C GLY A 182 -3.09 -7.41 -25.44
N ARG A 183 -2.84 -8.09 -26.56
CA ARG A 183 -1.94 -9.26 -26.59
C ARG A 183 -0.50 -8.88 -26.27
N LEU A 184 -0.02 -7.78 -26.85
CA LEU A 184 1.32 -7.24 -26.57
C LEU A 184 1.39 -6.77 -25.12
N ASN A 185 0.39 -6.04 -24.64
CA ASN A 185 0.45 -5.47 -23.31
C ASN A 185 0.20 -6.49 -22.20
N ALA A 186 -0.74 -7.42 -22.39
CA ALA A 186 -0.88 -8.57 -21.50
C ALA A 186 0.37 -9.47 -21.55
N TRP A 187 1.05 -9.58 -22.69
CA TRP A 187 2.35 -10.25 -22.77
C TRP A 187 3.42 -9.50 -21.99
N VAL A 188 3.58 -8.19 -22.19
CA VAL A 188 4.49 -7.32 -21.45
C VAL A 188 4.23 -7.40 -19.93
N TYR A 189 2.97 -7.36 -19.52
CA TYR A 189 2.55 -7.52 -18.12
C TYR A 189 2.94 -8.90 -17.57
N ARG A 190 2.66 -9.98 -18.32
CA ARG A 190 3.09 -11.34 -17.94
C ARG A 190 4.61 -11.45 -17.86
N THR A 191 5.33 -10.85 -18.80
CA THR A 191 6.79 -10.80 -18.83
C THR A 191 7.29 -10.07 -17.58
N ARG A 192 6.73 -8.90 -17.24
CA ARG A 192 7.06 -8.16 -16.01
C ARG A 192 6.83 -8.99 -14.75
N LEU A 193 5.69 -9.67 -14.64
CA LEU A 193 5.35 -10.51 -13.50
C LEU A 193 6.25 -11.75 -13.39
N ALA A 194 6.61 -12.36 -14.52
CA ALA A 194 7.55 -13.48 -14.57
C ALA A 194 8.94 -13.04 -14.10
N TRP A 195 9.40 -11.86 -14.52
CA TRP A 195 10.68 -11.30 -14.08
C TRP A 195 10.70 -10.98 -12.58
N LEU A 196 9.65 -10.36 -12.03
CA LEU A 196 9.53 -10.09 -10.59
C LEU A 196 9.62 -11.39 -9.76
N ARG A 197 8.92 -12.45 -10.19
CA ARG A 197 8.98 -13.75 -9.50
C ARG A 197 10.32 -14.45 -9.64
N MET A 198 10.96 -14.30 -10.80
CA MET A 198 12.29 -14.83 -11.06
C MET A 198 13.31 -14.16 -10.15
N ASP A 199 13.27 -12.82 -10.03
CA ASP A 199 14.09 -12.07 -9.07
C ASP A 199 13.88 -12.60 -7.63
N ALA A 200 12.62 -12.68 -7.17
CA ALA A 200 12.28 -13.17 -5.83
C ALA A 200 12.69 -14.63 -5.53
N HIS A 201 12.87 -15.47 -6.56
CA HIS A 201 13.40 -16.83 -6.44
C HIS A 201 14.93 -16.86 -6.48
N MET A 202 15.56 -16.03 -7.31
CA MET A 202 17.01 -16.00 -7.47
C MET A 202 17.74 -15.40 -6.28
N GLN A 203 17.09 -14.50 -5.52
CA GLN A 203 17.62 -13.99 -4.25
C GLN A 203 17.86 -15.09 -3.18
N ARG A 204 17.41 -16.33 -3.40
CA ARG A 204 17.57 -17.46 -2.47
C ARG A 204 18.57 -18.52 -2.94
N GLN A 205 19.26 -18.32 -4.06
CA GLN A 205 20.17 -19.31 -4.64
C GLN A 205 21.62 -18.81 -4.64
N ASP A 206 22.52 -19.62 -4.06
CA ASP A 206 23.95 -19.36 -4.09
C ASP A 206 24.59 -19.96 -5.36
N GLY A 207 25.11 -19.11 -6.26
CA GLY A 207 25.85 -19.56 -7.45
C GLY A 207 26.28 -18.42 -8.39
N ALA A 208 27.39 -18.60 -9.10
CA ALA A 208 27.95 -17.56 -10.00
C ALA A 208 26.97 -17.15 -11.12
N MET A 209 26.22 -18.11 -11.68
CA MET A 209 25.18 -17.81 -12.69
C MET A 209 23.95 -17.11 -12.11
N ALA A 210 23.66 -17.34 -10.81
CA ALA A 210 22.60 -16.62 -10.13
C ALA A 210 22.97 -15.15 -9.94
N GLN A 211 24.22 -14.87 -9.52
CA GLN A 211 24.75 -13.51 -9.40
C GLN A 211 24.78 -12.77 -10.75
N LEU A 212 25.22 -13.45 -11.82
CA LEU A 212 25.23 -12.85 -13.16
C LEU A 212 23.81 -12.53 -13.65
N SER A 213 22.86 -13.44 -13.42
CA SER A 213 21.45 -13.23 -13.77
C SER A 213 20.85 -12.11 -12.93
N GLN A 214 21.15 -12.03 -11.64
CA GLN A 214 20.72 -10.95 -10.76
C GLN A 214 21.26 -9.59 -11.22
N ALA A 215 22.53 -9.51 -11.61
CA ALA A 215 23.11 -8.29 -12.18
C ALA A 215 22.40 -7.87 -13.49
N PHE A 216 22.10 -8.83 -14.36
CA PHE A 216 21.31 -8.58 -15.56
C PHE A 216 19.90 -8.08 -15.22
N LEU A 217 19.19 -8.74 -14.28
CA LEU A 217 17.83 -8.34 -13.87
C LEU A 217 17.81 -6.94 -13.25
N HIS A 218 18.77 -6.64 -12.37
CA HIS A 218 18.87 -5.32 -11.74
C HIS A 218 19.13 -4.20 -12.77
N TRP A 219 19.80 -4.52 -13.88
CA TRP A 219 19.97 -3.58 -14.99
C TRP A 219 18.75 -3.54 -15.93
N TYR A 220 18.19 -4.70 -16.27
CA TYR A 220 17.16 -4.87 -17.29
C TYR A 220 15.77 -4.47 -16.78
N PHE A 221 15.37 -4.95 -15.60
CA PHE A 221 14.01 -4.81 -15.10
C PHE A 221 13.58 -3.35 -14.91
N PRO A 222 14.36 -2.46 -14.25
CA PRO A 222 13.95 -1.06 -14.08
C PRO A 222 13.78 -0.34 -15.43
N ARG A 223 14.64 -0.64 -16.42
CA ARG A 223 14.55 -0.08 -17.77
C ARG A 223 13.36 -0.64 -18.55
N PHE A 224 13.08 -1.93 -18.38
CA PHE A 224 11.91 -2.58 -18.99
C PHE A 224 10.61 -2.03 -18.41
N ALA A 225 10.54 -1.88 -17.08
CA ALA A 225 9.42 -1.26 -16.40
C ALA A 225 9.18 0.18 -16.87
N ALA A 226 10.22 1.02 -16.91
CA ALA A 226 10.10 2.39 -17.39
C ALA A 226 9.65 2.45 -18.85
N ARG A 227 10.24 1.62 -19.71
CA ARG A 227 9.89 1.55 -21.14
C ARG A 227 8.52 0.97 -21.41
N THR A 228 7.91 0.24 -20.50
CA THR A 228 6.58 -0.36 -20.68
C THR A 228 5.49 0.44 -19.96
N PHE A 229 5.88 1.44 -19.16
CA PHE A 229 4.98 2.28 -18.39
C PHE A 229 3.98 3.05 -19.26
N ALA A 230 4.43 3.67 -20.35
CA ALA A 230 3.53 4.42 -21.22
C ALA A 230 2.52 3.51 -21.96
N LEU A 231 2.87 2.24 -22.21
CA LEU A 231 1.91 1.25 -22.73
C LEU A 231 0.84 0.91 -21.68
N ALA A 232 1.24 0.73 -20.42
CA ALA A 232 0.30 0.47 -19.34
C ALA A 232 -0.68 1.63 -19.16
N ARG A 233 -0.21 2.89 -19.19
CA ARG A 233 -1.09 4.06 -19.16
C ARG A 233 -2.05 4.13 -20.35
N GLN A 234 -1.58 3.77 -21.55
CA GLN A 234 -2.46 3.72 -22.73
C GLN A 234 -3.57 2.68 -22.57
N ASP A 235 -3.26 1.51 -22.01
CA ASP A 235 -4.28 0.48 -21.74
C ASP A 235 -5.37 0.95 -20.78
N GLU A 236 -4.98 1.69 -19.75
CA GLU A 236 -5.92 2.30 -18.79
C GLU A 236 -6.88 3.27 -19.47
N TYR A 237 -6.35 4.16 -20.33
CA TYR A 237 -7.20 5.07 -21.12
C TYR A 237 -8.09 4.32 -22.13
N GLU A 238 -7.59 3.23 -22.72
CA GLU A 238 -8.40 2.39 -23.61
C GLU A 238 -9.55 1.69 -22.85
N ALA A 239 -9.26 1.13 -21.68
CA ALA A 239 -10.25 0.52 -20.78
C ALA A 239 -11.29 1.55 -20.30
N ASP A 240 -10.85 2.75 -19.96
CA ASP A 240 -11.70 3.89 -19.65
C ASP A 240 -12.63 4.27 -20.78
N ARG A 241 -12.10 4.33 -22.01
CA ARG A 241 -12.91 4.60 -23.18
C ARG A 241 -13.97 3.52 -23.41
N VAL A 242 -13.66 2.25 -23.14
CA VAL A 242 -14.64 1.16 -23.22
C VAL A 242 -15.75 1.36 -22.17
N SER A 243 -15.39 1.68 -20.93
CA SER A 243 -16.36 1.97 -19.86
C SER A 243 -17.27 3.14 -20.21
N ALA A 244 -16.69 4.27 -20.64
CA ALA A 244 -17.41 5.47 -21.04
C ALA A 244 -18.30 5.25 -22.27
N LYS A 245 -17.85 4.45 -23.25
CA LYS A 245 -18.66 4.09 -24.44
C LYS A 245 -19.86 3.23 -24.06
N LEU A 246 -19.73 2.36 -23.06
CA LEU A 246 -20.78 1.41 -22.69
C LEU A 246 -21.83 2.01 -21.74
N LEU A 247 -21.40 2.81 -20.75
CA LEU A 247 -22.27 3.33 -19.67
C LEU A 247 -22.46 4.86 -19.71
N GLY A 248 -21.62 5.57 -20.47
CA GLY A 248 -21.55 7.02 -20.56
C GLY A 248 -20.43 7.62 -19.69
N PRO A 249 -19.74 8.68 -20.15
CA PRO A 249 -18.59 9.27 -19.44
C PRO A 249 -18.96 9.79 -18.04
N ARG A 250 -20.17 10.34 -17.86
CA ARG A 250 -20.64 10.81 -16.55
C ARG A 250 -20.80 9.68 -15.52
N VAL A 251 -21.22 8.49 -15.96
CA VAL A 251 -21.38 7.33 -15.06
C VAL A 251 -20.01 6.79 -14.66
N ALA A 252 -19.08 6.68 -15.62
CA ALA A 252 -17.71 6.26 -15.37
C ALA A 252 -16.98 7.23 -14.42
N ALA A 253 -17.08 8.54 -14.68
CA ALA A 253 -16.55 9.58 -13.80
C ALA A 253 -17.12 9.51 -12.37
N SER A 254 -18.43 9.28 -12.24
CA SER A 254 -19.09 9.15 -10.94
C SER A 254 -18.63 7.89 -10.20
N ALA A 255 -18.43 6.78 -10.92
CA ALA A 255 -17.94 5.53 -10.34
C ALA A 255 -16.51 5.70 -9.81
N LEU A 256 -15.59 6.26 -10.59
CA LEU A 256 -14.20 6.51 -10.15
C LEU A 256 -14.14 7.45 -8.94
N SER A 257 -14.90 8.55 -8.98
CA SER A 257 -14.93 9.51 -7.88
C SER A 257 -15.52 8.88 -6.62
N GLU A 258 -16.59 8.09 -6.73
CA GLU A 258 -17.20 7.41 -5.59
C GLU A 258 -16.28 6.36 -4.98
N ILE A 259 -15.56 5.57 -5.80
CA ILE A 259 -14.59 4.58 -5.33
C ILE A 259 -13.47 5.28 -4.55
N ALA A 260 -12.88 6.34 -5.12
CA ALA A 260 -11.80 7.07 -4.48
C ALA A 260 -12.23 7.65 -3.12
N ILE A 261 -13.43 8.25 -3.06
CA ILE A 261 -13.97 8.83 -1.82
C ILE A 261 -14.29 7.74 -0.79
N LYS A 262 -14.98 6.67 -1.20
CA LYS A 262 -15.41 5.60 -0.28
C LYS A 262 -14.26 4.73 0.18
N ALA A 263 -13.23 4.51 -0.64
CA ALA A 263 -12.00 3.82 -0.22
C ALA A 263 -11.32 4.58 0.92
N GLN A 264 -11.10 5.89 0.75
CA GLN A 264 -10.53 6.72 1.81
C GLN A 264 -11.43 6.77 3.05
N TRP A 265 -12.75 6.83 2.88
CA TRP A 265 -13.69 6.82 4.02
C TRP A 265 -13.68 5.48 4.77
N LEU A 266 -13.62 4.37 4.04
CA LEU A 266 -13.52 3.02 4.60
C LEU A 266 -12.27 2.90 5.47
N ASP A 267 -11.12 3.28 4.95
CA ASP A 267 -9.83 3.13 5.63
C ASP A 267 -9.64 4.15 6.77
N ALA A 268 -10.04 5.41 6.57
CA ALA A 268 -9.78 6.48 7.54
C ALA A 268 -10.82 6.56 8.67
N GLN A 269 -12.04 6.05 8.47
CA GLN A 269 -13.12 6.19 9.46
C GLN A 269 -13.84 4.88 9.77
N LEU A 270 -14.37 4.18 8.76
CA LEU A 270 -15.24 3.03 9.02
C LEU A 270 -14.50 1.86 9.68
N MET A 271 -13.31 1.51 9.17
CA MET A 271 -12.49 0.45 9.74
C MET A 271 -11.94 0.82 11.12
N PRO A 272 -11.38 2.01 11.37
CA PRO A 272 -11.02 2.45 12.71
C PRO A 272 -12.20 2.42 13.69
N ALA A 273 -13.38 2.91 13.28
CA ALA A 273 -14.58 2.85 14.11
C ALA A 273 -15.03 1.41 14.40
N HIS A 274 -14.87 0.49 13.44
CA HIS A 274 -15.12 -0.93 13.65
C HIS A 274 -14.18 -1.52 14.70
N TRP A 275 -12.87 -1.25 14.60
CA TRP A 275 -11.88 -1.71 15.58
C TRP A 275 -12.08 -1.10 16.97
N ALA A 276 -12.55 0.15 17.07
CA ALA A 276 -12.87 0.78 18.34
C ALA A 276 -13.95 0.02 19.14
N ARG A 277 -14.83 -0.76 18.47
CA ARG A 277 -15.83 -1.62 19.14
C ARG A 277 -15.20 -2.73 19.96
N ALA A 278 -13.93 -3.05 19.75
CA ALA A 278 -13.17 -3.93 20.62
C ALA A 278 -13.06 -3.38 22.04
N ALA A 279 -13.29 -2.08 22.29
CA ALA A 279 -13.33 -1.52 23.65
C ALA A 279 -14.40 -2.19 24.52
N ASP A 280 -15.55 -2.51 23.93
CA ASP A 280 -16.72 -3.03 24.67
C ASP A 280 -16.94 -4.53 24.46
N ARG A 281 -16.21 -5.16 23.52
CA ARG A 281 -16.43 -6.55 23.12
C ARG A 281 -15.13 -7.33 23.00
N ALA A 282 -14.96 -8.30 23.89
CA ALA A 282 -13.83 -9.24 23.83
C ALA A 282 -13.89 -10.19 22.63
N GLN A 283 -15.09 -10.55 22.18
CA GLN A 283 -15.28 -11.44 21.04
C GLN A 283 -15.28 -10.66 19.72
N PRO A 284 -14.61 -11.16 18.66
CA PRO A 284 -14.56 -10.50 17.37
C PRO A 284 -15.96 -10.43 16.73
N LEU A 285 -16.24 -9.30 16.11
CA LEU A 285 -17.43 -9.07 15.31
C LEU A 285 -17.01 -8.80 13.87
N GLY A 286 -17.72 -9.34 12.89
CA GLY A 286 -17.42 -9.06 11.48
C GLY A 286 -17.84 -7.64 11.06
N PRO A 287 -17.11 -6.99 10.14
CA PRO A 287 -17.40 -5.62 9.71
C PRO A 287 -18.52 -5.51 8.67
N PHE A 288 -18.78 -6.55 7.87
CA PHE A 288 -19.58 -6.47 6.64
C PHE A 288 -21.06 -6.15 6.89
N ALA A 289 -21.66 -6.66 7.96
CA ALA A 289 -23.03 -6.31 8.31
C ALA A 289 -23.21 -4.80 8.60
N ALA A 290 -22.23 -4.19 9.27
CA ALA A 290 -22.23 -2.75 9.52
C ALA A 290 -21.90 -1.95 8.25
N LEU A 291 -20.87 -2.39 7.51
CA LEU A 291 -20.45 -1.77 6.26
C LEU A 291 -21.54 -1.78 5.20
N GLN A 292 -22.39 -2.80 5.14
CA GLN A 292 -23.53 -2.84 4.24
C GLN A 292 -24.42 -1.59 4.38
N THR A 293 -24.70 -1.18 5.62
CA THR A 293 -25.53 -0.01 5.90
C THR A 293 -24.74 1.29 5.67
N GLN A 294 -23.48 1.32 6.11
CA GLN A 294 -22.63 2.51 6.04
C GLN A 294 -22.22 2.85 4.60
N LEU A 295 -21.77 1.89 3.81
CA LEU A 295 -21.34 2.10 2.42
C LEU A 295 -22.49 2.41 1.46
N CYS A 296 -23.73 2.09 1.81
CA CYS A 296 -24.91 2.55 1.09
C CYS A 296 -25.24 4.02 1.40
N SER A 297 -24.77 4.57 2.53
CA SER A 297 -25.04 5.95 2.93
C SER A 297 -24.06 6.94 2.29
N ALA A 298 -24.46 8.21 2.27
CA ALA A 298 -23.59 9.30 1.84
C ALA A 298 -22.55 9.59 2.94
N PRO A 299 -21.25 9.63 2.61
CA PRO A 299 -20.25 10.15 3.55
C PRO A 299 -20.58 11.61 3.91
N PRO A 300 -20.18 12.08 5.11
CA PRO A 300 -20.27 13.48 5.47
C PRO A 300 -19.65 14.37 4.37
N GLU A 301 -20.29 15.50 4.07
CA GLU A 301 -19.95 16.27 2.86
C GLU A 301 -18.53 16.85 2.92
N ASP A 302 -18.08 17.28 4.10
CA ASP A 302 -16.73 17.74 4.38
C ASP A 302 -15.69 16.64 4.11
N VAL A 303 -15.95 15.41 4.58
CA VAL A 303 -15.13 14.22 4.36
C VAL A 303 -15.07 13.90 2.88
N ALA A 304 -16.21 13.91 2.20
CA ALA A 304 -16.31 13.60 0.78
C ALA A 304 -15.55 14.61 -0.09
N ARG A 305 -15.68 15.91 0.21
CA ARG A 305 -14.95 16.98 -0.49
C ARG A 305 -13.45 16.91 -0.22
N ALA A 306 -13.04 16.64 1.03
CA ALA A 306 -11.63 16.46 1.37
C ALA A 306 -11.02 15.27 0.62
N ALA A 307 -11.74 14.14 0.59
CA ALA A 307 -11.30 12.94 -0.10
C ALA A 307 -11.20 13.12 -1.61
N LEU A 308 -12.20 13.76 -2.23
CA LEU A 308 -12.14 14.08 -3.66
C LEU A 308 -10.96 15.00 -3.99
N ARG A 309 -10.73 16.04 -3.18
CA ARG A 309 -9.57 16.93 -3.35
C ARG A 309 -8.24 16.21 -3.17
N ALA A 310 -8.15 15.25 -2.25
CA ALA A 310 -6.97 14.42 -2.09
C ALA A 310 -6.75 13.56 -3.34
N ALA A 311 -7.78 12.87 -3.82
CA ALA A 311 -7.73 12.03 -5.01
C ALA A 311 -7.37 12.80 -6.29
N LEU A 312 -7.84 14.05 -6.45
CA LEU A 312 -7.51 14.90 -7.59
C LEU A 312 -6.09 15.49 -7.53
N ARG A 313 -5.55 15.67 -6.31
CA ARG A 313 -4.17 16.13 -6.10
C ARG A 313 -3.16 15.01 -6.21
N GLY A 314 -3.60 13.75 -6.06
CA GLY A 314 -2.77 12.57 -6.29
C GLY A 314 -2.20 12.62 -7.71
N THR A 315 -0.91 12.93 -7.82
CA THR A 315 -0.16 12.69 -9.06
C THR A 315 -0.02 11.19 -9.20
N SER A 316 -0.29 10.66 -10.39
CA SER A 316 -0.09 9.24 -10.63
C SER A 316 1.41 8.93 -10.50
N ASP A 317 1.75 8.19 -9.45
CA ASP A 317 3.12 7.84 -9.12
C ASP A 317 3.74 7.05 -10.27
N VAL A 318 5.04 7.17 -10.47
CA VAL A 318 5.76 6.53 -11.58
C VAL A 318 5.83 5.01 -11.37
N SER A 319 5.45 4.53 -10.19
CA SER A 319 5.26 3.11 -9.85
C SER A 319 3.81 2.61 -10.07
N ASP A 320 2.82 3.51 -10.08
CA ASP A 320 1.41 3.21 -10.28
C ASP A 320 1.07 3.30 -11.77
N THR A 321 0.65 2.19 -12.34
CA THR A 321 0.29 2.12 -13.76
C THR A 321 -1.05 2.81 -14.06
N HIS A 322 -1.88 3.09 -13.04
CA HIS A 322 -3.13 3.81 -13.22
C HIS A 322 -2.90 5.32 -13.32
N PRO A 323 -3.44 6.00 -14.36
CA PRO A 323 -3.46 7.46 -14.41
C PRO A 323 -4.24 8.05 -13.23
N GLY A 324 -3.89 9.29 -12.85
CA GLY A 324 -4.51 9.96 -11.73
C GLY A 324 -5.99 10.22 -12.01
N LEU A 325 -6.81 10.33 -10.96
CA LEU A 325 -8.24 10.59 -11.12
C LEU A 325 -8.49 11.83 -11.99
N ARG A 326 -7.68 12.87 -11.81
CA ARG A 326 -7.76 14.11 -12.60
C ARG A 326 -7.59 13.85 -14.10
N ASP A 327 -6.53 13.14 -14.49
CA ASP A 327 -6.19 12.91 -15.90
C ASP A 327 -7.29 12.10 -16.60
N ARG A 328 -7.86 11.10 -15.91
CA ARG A 328 -8.96 10.27 -16.42
C ARG A 328 -10.25 11.06 -16.61
N LEU A 329 -10.55 11.98 -15.69
CA LEU A 329 -11.71 12.87 -15.80
C LEU A 329 -11.54 13.90 -16.92
N GLU A 330 -10.33 14.47 -17.07
CA GLU A 330 -9.99 15.38 -18.16
C GLU A 330 -10.08 14.70 -19.52
N ALA A 331 -9.64 13.44 -19.64
CA ALA A 331 -9.76 12.63 -20.86
C ALA A 331 -11.22 12.38 -21.29
N TRP A 332 -12.19 12.47 -20.37
CA TRP A 332 -13.62 12.39 -20.68
C TRP A 332 -14.30 13.76 -20.78
N GLU A 333 -13.55 14.86 -20.65
CA GLU A 333 -14.08 16.22 -20.62
C GLU A 333 -15.14 16.42 -19.50
N VAL A 334 -14.98 15.72 -18.38
CA VAL A 334 -15.89 15.80 -17.23
C VAL A 334 -15.24 16.60 -16.10
N SER A 335 -15.89 17.68 -15.67
CA SER A 335 -15.42 18.43 -14.50
C SER A 335 -15.53 17.59 -13.22
N PRO A 336 -14.51 17.60 -12.34
CA PRO A 336 -14.57 16.90 -11.07
C PRO A 336 -15.66 17.48 -10.17
N ARG A 337 -16.58 16.64 -9.72
CA ARG A 337 -17.68 16.99 -8.82
C ARG A 337 -17.99 15.81 -7.90
N LEU A 338 -18.60 16.10 -6.75
CA LEU A 338 -19.15 15.03 -5.91
C LEU A 338 -20.20 14.24 -6.69
N PRO A 339 -20.12 12.90 -6.72
CA PRO A 339 -21.14 12.08 -7.35
C PRO A 339 -22.44 12.16 -6.55
N ARG A 340 -23.58 11.97 -7.23
CA ARG A 340 -24.84 11.74 -6.52
C ARG A 340 -24.73 10.41 -5.76
N TRP A 341 -24.96 10.40 -4.46
CA TRP A 341 -24.91 9.15 -3.70
C TRP A 341 -26.09 8.24 -4.05
N PRO A 342 -25.85 6.94 -4.29
CA PRO A 342 -26.92 6.00 -4.59
C PRO A 342 -27.73 5.69 -3.33
N GLU A 343 -29.03 5.46 -3.47
CA GLU A 343 -29.89 5.02 -2.35
C GLU A 343 -29.72 3.53 -2.03
N LYS A 344 -29.21 2.74 -2.99
CA LYS A 344 -29.01 1.29 -2.86
C LYS A 344 -27.75 0.84 -3.58
N GLY A 345 -26.99 -0.02 -2.93
CA GLY A 345 -25.88 -0.76 -3.55
C GLY A 345 -26.34 -1.84 -4.54
N SER A 346 -25.38 -2.57 -5.07
CA SER A 346 -25.55 -3.64 -6.07
C SER A 346 -25.58 -5.05 -5.45
N LEU A 347 -25.69 -5.17 -4.12
CA LEU A 347 -25.87 -6.45 -3.43
C LEU A 347 -27.04 -7.29 -3.96
N HIS A 348 -28.09 -6.65 -4.50
CA HIS A 348 -29.22 -7.34 -5.13
C HIS A 348 -28.83 -8.15 -6.39
N MET A 349 -27.59 -8.02 -6.86
CA MET A 349 -27.04 -8.84 -7.94
C MET A 349 -26.65 -10.25 -7.46
N LEU A 350 -26.52 -10.44 -6.15
CA LEU A 350 -26.38 -11.73 -5.48
C LEU A 350 -27.78 -12.28 -5.13
N ALA A 351 -27.98 -13.59 -5.29
CA ALA A 351 -29.26 -14.24 -4.99
C ALA A 351 -29.60 -14.17 -3.50
N ASP A 352 -28.62 -14.40 -2.64
CA ASP A 352 -28.74 -14.26 -1.18
C ASP A 352 -27.61 -13.39 -0.62
N ALA A 353 -27.79 -12.06 -0.69
CA ALA A 353 -26.82 -11.12 -0.16
C ALA A 353 -26.57 -11.30 1.35
N ALA A 354 -27.61 -11.67 2.11
CA ALA A 354 -27.50 -11.81 3.56
C ALA A 354 -26.63 -13.02 3.95
N HIS A 355 -26.71 -14.12 3.18
CA HIS A 355 -25.80 -15.25 3.33
C HIS A 355 -24.34 -14.83 3.14
N TRP A 356 -24.02 -14.10 2.07
CA TRP A 356 -22.66 -13.68 1.78
C TRP A 356 -22.11 -12.73 2.85
N VAL A 357 -22.90 -11.76 3.30
CA VAL A 357 -22.50 -10.88 4.42
C VAL A 357 -22.14 -11.70 5.67
N ARG A 358 -22.98 -12.66 6.06
CA ARG A 358 -22.69 -13.54 7.21
C ARG A 358 -21.46 -14.43 6.98
N HIS A 359 -21.25 -14.90 5.75
CA HIS A 359 -20.09 -15.72 5.40
C HIS A 359 -18.79 -14.96 5.61
N PHE A 360 -18.69 -13.74 5.06
CA PHE A 360 -17.49 -12.92 5.16
C PHE A 360 -17.29 -12.36 6.57
N ASP A 361 -18.36 -12.05 7.32
CA ASP A 361 -18.24 -11.72 8.73
C ASP A 361 -17.61 -12.87 9.54
N ALA A 362 -18.08 -14.10 9.32
CA ALA A 362 -17.53 -15.28 10.00
C ALA A 362 -16.09 -15.57 9.56
N GLN A 363 -15.76 -15.39 8.27
CA GLN A 363 -14.40 -15.54 7.76
C GLN A 363 -13.45 -14.52 8.39
N TRP A 364 -13.86 -13.26 8.45
CA TRP A 364 -13.09 -12.19 9.06
C TRP A 364 -12.85 -12.44 10.54
N CYS A 365 -13.89 -12.85 11.30
CA CYS A 365 -13.74 -13.20 12.72
C CYS A 365 -12.75 -14.35 12.94
N ARG A 366 -12.71 -15.34 12.03
CA ARG A 366 -11.71 -16.43 12.09
C ARG A 366 -10.30 -15.93 11.80
N ALA A 367 -10.14 -15.08 10.79
CA ALA A 367 -8.83 -14.56 10.37
C ALA A 367 -8.25 -13.58 11.41
N GLN A 368 -9.06 -12.65 11.89
CA GLN A 368 -8.64 -11.51 12.74
C GLN A 368 -8.93 -11.72 14.23
N GLY A 369 -9.48 -12.86 14.63
CA GLY A 369 -9.92 -13.09 16.02
C GLY A 369 -8.81 -13.01 17.07
N ALA A 370 -7.58 -13.39 16.73
CA ALA A 370 -6.43 -13.23 17.63
C ALA A 370 -6.06 -11.75 17.81
N ASP A 371 -5.94 -11.02 16.71
CA ASP A 371 -5.62 -9.59 16.69
C ASP A 371 -6.69 -8.76 17.41
N TRP A 372 -7.97 -9.14 17.27
CA TRP A 372 -9.09 -8.55 18.00
C TRP A 372 -8.94 -8.70 19.51
N ARG A 373 -8.68 -9.90 20.00
CA ARG A 373 -8.50 -10.14 21.44
C ARG A 373 -7.29 -9.39 22.00
N GLN A 374 -6.20 -9.32 21.25
CA GLN A 374 -5.03 -8.54 21.64
C GLN A 374 -5.34 -7.04 21.70
N HIS A 375 -6.09 -6.53 20.71
CA HIS A 375 -6.52 -5.13 20.70
C HIS A 375 -7.48 -4.81 21.85
N HIS A 376 -8.43 -5.69 22.15
CA HIS A 376 -9.32 -5.57 23.31
C HIS A 376 -8.53 -5.50 24.62
N ALA A 377 -7.58 -6.42 24.84
CA ALA A 377 -6.73 -6.41 26.03
C ALA A 377 -5.88 -5.13 26.15
N TRP A 378 -5.47 -4.55 25.02
CA TRP A 378 -4.81 -3.24 25.03
C TRP A 378 -5.76 -2.10 25.39
N LEU A 379 -6.97 -2.06 24.80
CA LEU A 379 -7.99 -1.05 25.14
C LEU A 379 -8.41 -1.12 26.61
N GLU A 380 -8.39 -2.31 27.22
CA GLU A 380 -8.60 -2.48 28.65
C GLU A 380 -7.49 -1.81 29.48
N ARG A 381 -6.21 -1.98 29.10
CA ARG A 381 -5.09 -1.27 29.75
C ARG A 381 -5.17 0.24 29.58
N VAL A 382 -5.59 0.71 28.40
CA VAL A 382 -5.87 2.14 28.14
C VAL A 382 -6.96 2.65 29.07
N ARG A 383 -8.04 1.88 29.23
CA ARG A 383 -9.17 2.21 30.12
C ARG A 383 -8.73 2.28 31.57
N GLU A 384 -7.93 1.31 32.04
CA GLU A 384 -7.39 1.28 33.40
C GLU A 384 -6.50 2.51 33.65
N ARG A 385 -5.60 2.84 32.73
CA ARG A 385 -4.75 4.04 32.85
C ARG A 385 -5.57 5.33 32.88
N ALA A 386 -6.56 5.46 31.99
CA ALA A 386 -7.45 6.61 31.99
C ALA A 386 -8.27 6.73 33.30
N ALA A 387 -8.72 5.60 33.86
CA ALA A 387 -9.43 5.59 35.14
C ALA A 387 -8.53 6.01 36.32
N LEU A 388 -7.26 5.60 36.32
CA LEU A 388 -6.28 6.04 37.31
C LEU A 388 -6.04 7.55 37.27
N LEU A 389 -5.96 8.14 36.07
CA LEU A 389 -5.83 9.58 35.88
C LEU A 389 -7.11 10.32 36.31
N ALA A 390 -8.27 9.80 35.92
CA ALA A 390 -9.57 10.36 36.31
C ALA A 390 -9.77 10.38 37.84
N ALA A 391 -9.32 9.34 38.55
CA ALA A 391 -9.43 9.27 40.02
C ALA A 391 -8.61 10.35 40.76
N ARG A 392 -7.62 10.96 40.09
CA ARG A 392 -6.78 12.02 40.64
C ARG A 392 -6.92 13.35 39.88
N ALA A 393 -8.06 13.57 39.22
CA ALA A 393 -8.28 14.70 38.31
C ALA A 393 -7.85 16.06 38.87
N ASP A 394 -8.06 16.30 40.17
CA ASP A 394 -7.72 17.57 40.83
C ASP A 394 -6.22 17.83 40.99
N ARG A 395 -5.38 16.79 40.87
CA ARG A 395 -3.93 16.82 41.12
C ARG A 395 -3.09 16.52 39.88
N LEU A 396 -3.71 16.43 38.71
CA LEU A 396 -3.01 16.12 37.47
C LEU A 396 -2.07 17.25 37.04
N THR A 397 -0.91 16.88 36.52
CA THR A 397 -0.02 17.78 35.79
C THR A 397 -0.57 18.10 34.39
N ALA A 398 0.00 19.11 33.71
CA ALA A 398 -0.41 19.45 32.35
C ALA A 398 -0.21 18.28 31.37
N ASP A 399 0.92 17.56 31.48
CA ASP A 399 1.20 16.36 30.69
C ASP A 399 0.17 15.25 30.95
N GLU A 400 -0.16 14.98 32.21
CA GLU A 400 -1.14 13.95 32.56
C GLU A 400 -2.58 14.31 32.13
N CYS A 401 -2.93 15.61 32.11
CA CYS A 401 -4.21 16.07 31.56
C CYS A 401 -4.31 15.79 30.06
N VAL A 402 -3.22 16.01 29.32
CA VAL A 402 -3.13 15.69 27.88
C VAL A 402 -3.15 14.18 27.67
N GLU A 403 -2.39 13.42 28.46
CA GLU A 403 -2.36 11.96 28.42
C GLU A 403 -3.77 11.39 28.62
N TRP A 404 -4.50 11.89 29.62
CA TRP A 404 -5.87 11.46 29.90
C TRP A 404 -6.80 11.71 28.71
N ALA A 405 -6.75 12.90 28.12
CA ALA A 405 -7.53 13.24 26.94
C ALA A 405 -7.20 12.33 25.75
N ASP A 406 -5.92 12.08 25.48
CA ASP A 406 -5.47 11.23 24.37
C ASP A 406 -5.87 9.76 24.58
N LEU A 407 -5.79 9.23 25.80
CA LEU A 407 -6.23 7.87 26.12
C LEU A 407 -7.75 7.68 25.93
N GLU A 408 -8.56 8.67 26.30
CA GLU A 408 -10.00 8.64 26.05
C GLU A 408 -10.33 8.65 24.55
N LEU A 409 -9.62 9.47 23.76
CA LEU A 409 -9.77 9.50 22.30
C LEU A 409 -9.35 8.19 21.63
N ARG A 410 -8.28 7.54 22.12
CA ARG A 410 -7.84 6.22 21.61
C ARG A 410 -8.90 5.14 21.82
N ARG A 411 -9.66 5.22 22.91
CA ARG A 411 -10.77 4.29 23.20
C ARG A 411 -12.04 4.64 22.43
N ASN A 412 -12.39 5.93 22.39
CA ASN A 412 -13.55 6.43 21.67
C ASN A 412 -13.16 7.72 20.91
N PRO A 413 -13.03 7.65 19.57
CA PRO A 413 -12.69 8.82 18.76
C PRO A 413 -13.67 10.00 18.89
N GLN A 414 -14.88 9.78 19.39
CA GLN A 414 -15.91 10.80 19.60
C GLN A 414 -15.98 11.30 21.05
N ALA A 415 -15.01 10.96 21.90
CA ALA A 415 -14.99 11.40 23.29
C ALA A 415 -14.85 12.93 23.41
N VAL A 416 -15.67 13.55 24.26
CA VAL A 416 -15.60 14.99 24.55
C VAL A 416 -14.47 15.25 25.55
N VAL A 417 -13.29 15.57 25.04
CA VAL A 417 -12.06 15.73 25.84
C VAL A 417 -11.55 17.17 25.94
N ARG A 418 -12.23 18.13 25.28
CA ARG A 418 -11.79 19.53 25.18
C ARG A 418 -11.44 20.18 26.52
N SER A 419 -12.27 19.98 27.54
CA SER A 419 -12.07 20.54 28.88
C SER A 419 -10.74 20.11 29.53
N ARG A 420 -10.24 18.92 29.20
CA ARG A 420 -8.97 18.39 29.74
C ARG A 420 -7.77 19.10 29.11
N TYR A 421 -7.84 19.41 27.82
CA TYR A 421 -6.81 20.23 27.16
C TYR A 421 -6.85 21.68 27.65
N GLU A 422 -8.04 22.25 27.87
CA GLU A 422 -8.17 23.59 28.47
C GLU A 422 -7.56 23.63 29.87
N ARG A 423 -7.85 22.62 30.71
CA ARG A 423 -7.22 22.48 32.03
C ARG A 423 -5.70 22.36 31.95
N ALA A 424 -5.16 21.62 30.98
CA ALA A 424 -3.72 21.53 30.77
C ALA A 424 -3.11 22.89 30.41
N LEU A 425 -3.83 23.74 29.65
CA LEU A 425 -3.38 25.10 29.33
C LEU A 425 -3.51 26.08 30.49
N GLU A 426 -4.43 25.87 31.42
CA GLU A 426 -4.48 26.64 32.68
C GLU A 426 -3.23 26.38 33.54
N LEU A 427 -2.75 25.13 33.55
CA LEU A 427 -1.54 24.72 34.28
C LEU A 427 -0.25 25.14 33.54
N ALA A 428 -0.24 25.01 32.22
CA ALA A 428 0.90 25.33 31.35
C ALA A 428 0.41 26.00 30.05
N PRO A 429 0.40 27.34 29.96
CA PRO A 429 -0.18 28.08 28.83
C PRO A 429 0.42 27.80 27.44
N GLU A 430 1.67 27.33 27.41
CA GLU A 430 2.43 27.00 26.20
C GLU A 430 2.56 25.48 25.96
N HIS A 431 1.71 24.68 26.62
CA HIS A 431 1.77 23.22 26.49
C HIS A 431 1.39 22.76 25.07
N ALA A 432 2.40 22.39 24.27
CA ALA A 432 2.22 22.01 22.88
C ALA A 432 1.21 20.86 22.67
N GLY A 433 1.20 19.86 23.57
CA GLY A 433 0.25 18.75 23.51
C GLY A 433 -1.21 19.18 23.64
N ALA A 434 -1.47 20.17 24.50
CA ALA A 434 -2.83 20.64 24.75
C ALA A 434 -3.33 21.53 23.61
N LEU A 435 -2.45 22.39 23.05
CA LEU A 435 -2.75 23.17 21.84
C LEU A 435 -3.08 22.26 20.65
N ARG A 436 -2.29 21.20 20.43
CA ARG A 436 -2.58 20.18 19.40
C ARG A 436 -3.91 19.49 19.63
N GLY A 437 -4.23 19.16 20.88
CA GLY A 437 -5.51 18.56 21.27
C GLY A 437 -6.70 19.44 20.90
N LEU A 438 -6.61 20.75 21.18
CA LEU A 438 -7.66 21.72 20.85
C LEU A 438 -7.87 21.91 19.34
N LEU A 439 -6.81 21.82 18.54
CA LEU A 439 -6.89 21.92 17.08
C LEU A 439 -7.72 20.80 16.43
N ARG A 440 -7.87 19.64 17.11
CA ARG A 440 -8.73 18.54 16.65
C ARG A 440 -10.22 18.85 16.77
N GLY A 441 -10.59 19.77 17.67
CA GLY A 441 -11.97 20.16 17.89
C GLY A 441 -12.54 21.10 16.84
N GLU A 442 -13.86 21.25 16.82
CA GLU A 442 -14.53 22.27 16.03
C GLU A 442 -14.26 23.66 16.62
N CYS A 443 -13.66 24.52 15.80
CA CYS A 443 -13.44 25.94 16.12
C CYS A 443 -13.37 26.73 14.81
N GLY A 444 -13.71 28.02 14.88
CA GLY A 444 -13.71 28.90 13.72
C GLY A 444 -12.30 29.04 13.11
N ARG A 445 -12.22 29.40 11.83
CA ARG A 445 -10.93 29.57 11.13
C ARG A 445 -10.00 30.55 11.85
N ALA A 446 -10.52 31.66 12.36
CA ALA A 446 -9.73 32.66 13.09
C ALA A 446 -9.14 32.07 14.39
N ASP A 447 -9.95 31.35 15.17
CA ASP A 447 -9.51 30.70 16.41
C ASP A 447 -8.47 29.62 16.14
N ARG A 448 -8.66 28.82 15.08
CA ARG A 448 -7.68 27.82 14.63
C ARG A 448 -6.35 28.47 14.27
N LEU A 449 -6.36 29.56 13.50
CA LEU A 449 -5.13 30.28 13.15
C LEU A 449 -4.44 30.84 14.39
N ALA A 450 -5.19 31.38 15.36
CA ALA A 450 -4.62 31.86 16.62
C ALA A 450 -3.99 30.72 17.45
N LEU A 451 -4.63 29.55 17.50
CA LEU A 451 -4.06 28.36 18.13
C LEU A 451 -2.79 27.87 17.41
N LEU A 452 -2.77 27.92 16.08
CA LEU A 452 -1.59 27.56 15.27
C LEU A 452 -0.43 28.53 15.46
N ASP A 453 -0.70 29.84 15.58
CA ASP A 453 0.32 30.84 15.91
C ASP A 453 0.91 30.58 17.31
N ARG A 454 0.05 30.30 18.32
CA ARG A 454 0.52 29.90 19.66
C ARG A 454 1.34 28.61 19.62
N LEU A 455 0.86 27.59 18.89
CA LEU A 455 1.56 26.32 18.75
C LEU A 455 2.92 26.50 18.08
N HIS A 456 3.00 27.34 17.04
CA HIS A 456 4.26 27.69 16.39
C HIS A 456 5.22 28.38 17.38
N ALA A 457 4.72 29.26 18.24
CA ALA A 457 5.54 29.96 19.24
C ALA A 457 6.10 29.05 20.34
N THR A 458 5.48 27.88 20.62
CA THR A 458 5.98 26.94 21.66
C THR A 458 7.36 26.35 21.36
N GLY A 459 7.78 26.35 20.09
CA GLY A 459 9.15 26.01 19.73
C GLY A 459 9.31 25.21 18.44
N ALA A 460 10.57 24.99 18.07
CA ALA A 460 10.97 24.42 16.79
C ALA A 460 10.32 23.07 16.46
N ALA A 461 10.05 22.24 17.47
CA ALA A 461 9.39 20.95 17.30
C ALA A 461 7.97 21.04 16.70
N GLN A 462 7.30 22.18 16.82
CA GLN A 462 5.93 22.37 16.34
C GLN A 462 5.84 23.20 15.06
N HIS A 463 6.95 23.80 14.61
CA HIS A 463 6.96 24.73 13.48
C HIS A 463 6.38 24.12 12.20
N TYR A 464 6.82 22.91 11.85
CA TYR A 464 6.37 22.22 10.64
C TYR A 464 4.87 21.94 10.68
N ARG A 465 4.39 21.32 11.76
CA ARG A 465 2.97 20.98 11.91
C ARG A 465 2.11 22.23 11.86
N ALA A 466 2.40 23.23 12.69
CA ALA A 466 1.63 24.46 12.77
C ALA A 466 1.58 25.18 11.40
N ALA A 467 2.71 25.28 10.70
CA ALA A 467 2.73 25.91 9.39
C ALA A 467 2.02 25.09 8.30
N SER A 468 2.14 23.76 8.33
CA SER A 468 1.48 22.89 7.35
C SER A 468 -0.05 22.93 7.49
N GLU A 469 -0.57 22.89 8.71
CA GLU A 469 -2.00 22.97 9.00
C GLU A 469 -2.54 24.37 8.68
N ALA A 470 -1.78 25.44 8.99
CA ALA A 470 -2.17 26.81 8.67
C ALA A 470 -2.27 27.06 7.16
N VAL A 471 -1.30 26.58 6.38
CA VAL A 471 -1.34 26.68 4.91
C VAL A 471 -2.53 25.91 4.36
N ALA A 472 -2.75 24.67 4.83
CA ALA A 472 -3.90 23.87 4.39
C ALA A 472 -5.24 24.55 4.70
N LEU A 473 -5.35 25.21 5.86
CA LEU A 473 -6.52 25.96 6.29
C LEU A 473 -6.77 27.21 5.43
N LEU A 474 -5.72 27.94 5.08
CA LEU A 474 -5.79 29.16 4.27
C LEU A 474 -5.99 28.90 2.77
N GLU A 475 -5.57 27.74 2.28
CA GLU A 475 -5.79 27.28 0.90
C GLU A 475 -7.19 26.70 0.69
N ASP A 476 -7.95 26.42 1.75
CA ASP A 476 -9.29 25.88 1.65
C ASP A 476 -10.34 27.01 1.42
N PRO A 477 -10.86 27.20 0.20
CA PRO A 477 -11.83 28.25 -0.08
C PRO A 477 -13.17 28.02 0.63
N ALA A 478 -13.45 26.80 1.09
CA ALA A 478 -14.67 26.49 1.83
C ALA A 478 -14.64 27.02 3.28
N GLN A 479 -13.47 27.41 3.80
CA GLN A 479 -13.30 27.81 5.20
C GLN A 479 -13.24 29.33 5.40
N GLY A 480 -13.45 30.14 4.34
CA GLY A 480 -13.60 31.61 4.44
C GLY A 480 -12.82 32.38 3.36
N GLU A 481 -12.81 33.72 3.47
CA GLU A 481 -12.15 34.60 2.50
C GLU A 481 -10.64 34.35 2.35
N HIS A 482 -10.11 34.66 1.17
CA HIS A 482 -8.71 34.43 0.84
C HIS A 482 -7.83 35.55 1.41
N ASP A 483 -7.09 35.25 2.48
CA ASP A 483 -6.09 36.14 3.04
C ASP A 483 -4.71 35.83 2.44
N ALA A 484 -4.37 36.55 1.36
CA ALA A 484 -3.13 36.35 0.63
C ALA A 484 -1.87 36.66 1.47
N GLN A 485 -1.96 37.65 2.38
CA GLN A 485 -0.82 38.05 3.21
C GLN A 485 -0.52 37.01 4.29
N ALA A 486 -1.56 36.53 4.99
CA ALA A 486 -1.39 35.45 5.96
C ALA A 486 -0.90 34.17 5.29
N LEU A 487 -1.41 33.84 4.09
CA LEU A 487 -0.99 32.66 3.34
C LEU A 487 0.48 32.74 2.93
N GLN A 488 0.94 33.88 2.43
CA GLN A 488 2.35 34.07 2.09
C GLN A 488 3.25 33.87 3.32
N ARG A 489 2.91 34.52 4.45
CA ARG A 489 3.66 34.39 5.71
C ARG A 489 3.76 32.94 6.18
N TRP A 490 2.66 32.18 6.15
CA TRP A 490 2.65 30.78 6.57
C TRP A 490 3.37 29.86 5.57
N ARG A 491 3.36 30.16 4.26
CA ARG A 491 4.15 29.43 3.26
C ARG A 491 5.64 29.61 3.46
N GLU A 492 6.10 30.81 3.81
CA GLU A 492 7.50 31.08 4.15
C GLU A 492 7.92 30.29 5.41
N ARG A 493 7.11 30.33 6.48
CA ARG A 493 7.31 29.51 7.68
C ARG A 493 7.37 28.01 7.37
N LEU A 494 6.48 27.52 6.51
CA LEU A 494 6.44 26.12 6.10
C LEU A 494 7.67 25.73 5.29
N ARG A 495 8.15 26.60 4.40
CA ARG A 495 9.39 26.36 3.63
C ARG A 495 10.59 26.22 4.56
N ALA A 496 10.79 27.17 5.48
CA ALA A 496 11.88 27.11 6.44
C ALA A 496 11.82 25.86 7.35
N ALA A 497 10.61 25.50 7.81
CA ALA A 497 10.42 24.29 8.61
C ALA A 497 10.70 23.02 7.81
N ARG A 498 10.26 22.95 6.54
CA ARG A 498 10.53 21.82 5.62
C ARG A 498 12.01 21.59 5.38
N GLU A 499 12.80 22.65 5.20
CA GLU A 499 14.25 22.53 5.02
C GLU A 499 14.95 21.97 6.27
N GLY A 500 14.44 22.28 7.47
CA GLY A 500 14.91 21.66 8.70
C GLY A 500 14.53 20.17 8.77
N GLU A 501 13.27 19.85 8.49
CA GLU A 501 12.74 18.48 8.49
C GLU A 501 13.49 17.59 7.50
N GLN A 502 13.74 18.10 6.31
CA GLN A 502 14.47 17.39 5.26
C GLN A 502 15.90 17.08 5.69
N ARG A 503 16.64 18.05 6.22
CA ARG A 503 18.00 17.82 6.76
C ARG A 503 18.03 16.80 7.89
N ALA A 504 17.04 16.85 8.79
CA ALA A 504 16.92 15.89 9.88
C ALA A 504 16.62 14.47 9.37
N TRP A 505 15.79 14.36 8.34
CA TRP A 505 15.49 13.08 7.70
C TRP A 505 16.67 12.52 6.92
N GLU A 506 17.38 13.35 6.16
CA GLU A 506 18.62 12.99 5.46
C GLU A 506 19.67 12.48 6.45
N GLU A 507 19.90 13.20 7.56
CA GLU A 507 20.81 12.74 8.62
C GLU A 507 20.37 11.40 9.23
N LEU A 508 19.07 11.20 9.46
CA LEU A 508 18.55 9.95 10.04
C LEU A 508 18.67 8.77 9.05
N ALA A 509 18.38 9.01 7.78
CA ALA A 509 18.31 8.01 6.72
C ALA A 509 19.67 7.66 6.10
N GLU A 510 20.69 8.51 6.28
CA GLU A 510 22.04 8.24 5.77
C GLU A 510 22.94 7.57 6.82
N PRO A 511 23.80 6.63 6.37
CA PRO A 511 24.83 6.04 7.21
C PRO A 511 25.90 7.09 7.58
N PRO A 512 26.59 6.94 8.72
CA PRO A 512 26.57 5.79 9.62
C PRO A 512 25.40 5.79 10.63
N TYR A 513 24.68 4.66 10.72
CA TYR A 513 23.44 4.54 11.53
C TYR A 513 23.67 4.42 13.04
N PHE A 514 24.85 3.95 13.46
CA PHE A 514 25.16 3.67 14.87
C PHE A 514 25.84 4.85 15.58
N GLU A 515 26.11 5.95 14.88
CA GLU A 515 26.66 7.15 15.50
C GLU A 515 25.64 7.85 16.40
N ARG A 516 26.11 8.31 17.58
CA ARG A 516 25.30 9.04 18.58
C ARG A 516 24.01 8.30 18.95
N THR A 517 24.14 7.00 19.12
CA THR A 517 23.04 6.13 19.52
C THR A 517 22.96 5.97 21.03
N GLY A 518 21.75 5.76 21.52
CA GLY A 518 21.47 5.46 22.92
C GLY A 518 20.28 4.53 23.06
N SER A 519 20.05 4.07 24.29
CA SER A 519 18.87 3.25 24.60
C SER A 519 17.59 4.08 24.43
N PRO A 520 16.54 3.52 23.80
CA PRO A 520 15.26 4.20 23.66
C PRO A 520 14.65 4.45 25.04
N THR A 521 14.40 5.72 25.37
CA THR A 521 13.66 6.14 26.57
C THR A 521 12.17 6.16 26.28
N LEU A 522 11.60 4.99 25.95
CA LEU A 522 10.17 4.83 25.73
C LEU A 522 9.52 4.22 26.97
N ASP A 523 8.33 4.71 27.32
CA ASP A 523 7.52 4.12 28.39
C ASP A 523 7.07 2.69 28.01
N GLU A 524 6.86 1.82 29.00
CA GLU A 524 6.45 0.43 28.81
C GLU A 524 5.10 0.32 28.09
N PHE A 525 4.24 1.34 28.25
CA PHE A 525 3.01 1.47 27.48
C PHE A 525 3.29 1.62 25.97
N VAL A 526 4.20 2.52 25.58
CA VAL A 526 4.59 2.75 24.17
C VAL A 526 5.33 1.54 23.60
N LEU A 527 6.19 0.90 24.40
CA LEU A 527 6.86 -0.35 24.00
C LEU A 527 5.85 -1.49 23.81
N SER A 528 4.82 -1.56 24.64
CA SER A 528 3.72 -2.52 24.48
C SER A 528 2.96 -2.29 23.17
N GLU A 529 2.66 -1.04 22.82
CA GLU A 529 2.02 -0.67 21.56
C GLU A 529 2.86 -1.07 20.33
N LEU A 530 4.14 -0.73 20.36
CA LEU A 530 5.10 -1.13 19.32
C LEU A 530 5.13 -2.67 19.17
N ARG A 531 5.17 -3.42 20.26
CA ARG A 531 5.15 -4.90 20.24
C ARG A 531 3.85 -5.46 19.66
N ILE A 532 2.70 -4.84 19.93
CA ILE A 532 1.41 -5.26 19.36
C ILE A 532 1.40 -5.03 17.86
N ALA A 533 1.80 -3.84 17.42
CA ALA A 533 1.85 -3.51 16.00
C ALA A 533 2.83 -4.42 15.24
N LEU A 534 4.00 -4.73 15.81
CA LEU A 534 4.95 -5.69 15.24
C LEU A 534 4.40 -7.12 15.22
N ALA A 535 3.59 -7.53 16.20
CA ALA A 535 2.95 -8.83 16.22
C ALA A 535 1.98 -9.02 15.04
N ARG A 536 1.22 -7.98 14.69
CA ARG A 536 0.30 -7.95 13.53
C ARG A 536 1.04 -8.10 12.20
N CYS A 537 2.29 -7.65 12.14
CA CYS A 537 3.14 -7.77 10.96
C CYS A 537 3.77 -9.18 10.86
N ARG A 538 3.02 -10.12 10.27
CA ARG A 538 3.40 -11.55 10.12
C ARG A 538 4.84 -11.78 9.63
N PRO A 539 5.37 -11.05 8.63
CA PRO A 539 6.71 -11.30 8.11
C PRO A 539 7.85 -10.95 9.08
N VAL A 540 7.60 -10.09 10.07
CA VAL A 540 8.60 -9.69 11.06
C VAL A 540 8.83 -10.84 12.04
N THR A 541 10.10 -11.14 12.33
CA THR A 541 10.53 -12.21 13.24
C THR A 541 11.27 -11.68 14.46
N ARG A 542 12.06 -10.63 14.31
CA ARG A 542 12.73 -9.91 15.40
C ARG A 542 12.75 -8.41 15.10
N ALA A 543 12.79 -7.60 16.14
CA ALA A 543 12.92 -6.15 16.00
C ALA A 543 13.82 -5.56 17.10
N TRP A 544 14.70 -4.65 16.73
CA TRP A 544 15.60 -3.91 17.62
C TRP A 544 15.36 -2.42 17.46
N LEU A 545 15.28 -1.70 18.57
CA LEU A 545 15.01 -0.27 18.58
C LEU A 545 16.20 0.49 19.17
N LEU A 546 16.62 1.53 18.48
CA LEU A 546 17.66 2.45 18.91
C LEU A 546 17.12 3.88 18.91
N LYS A 547 17.62 4.71 19.82
CA LYS A 547 17.48 6.15 19.75
C LYS A 547 18.73 6.73 19.08
N ARG A 548 18.56 7.63 18.13
CA ARG A 548 19.64 8.39 17.48
C ARG A 548 19.46 9.87 17.75
N GLU A 549 20.53 10.55 18.13
CA GLU A 549 20.49 12.01 18.30
C GLU A 549 20.88 12.73 17.01
N LEU A 550 19.96 13.55 16.48
CA LEU A 550 20.18 14.31 15.26
C LEU A 550 20.89 15.65 15.57
N ARG A 551 21.89 16.03 14.76
CA ARG A 551 22.55 17.34 14.79
C ARG A 551 21.61 18.41 14.24
N ALA A 552 20.89 18.11 13.16
CA ALA A 552 19.96 19.03 12.54
C ALA A 552 18.78 19.39 13.47
N MET A 553 18.37 18.45 14.34
CA MET A 553 17.26 18.63 15.28
C MET A 553 17.48 17.89 16.62
N PRO A 554 18.29 18.42 17.55
CA PRO A 554 18.60 17.75 18.82
C PRO A 554 17.38 17.56 19.74
N TRP A 555 16.38 18.43 19.63
CA TRP A 555 15.15 18.37 20.43
C TRP A 555 14.16 17.33 19.93
N ARG A 556 14.38 16.73 18.76
CA ARG A 556 13.48 15.73 18.19
C ARG A 556 13.95 14.34 18.58
N ALA A 557 13.07 13.56 19.20
CA ALA A 557 13.31 12.14 19.37
C ALA A 557 13.36 11.48 17.99
N ALA A 558 14.46 10.80 17.67
CA ALA A 558 14.60 10.02 16.46
C ALA A 558 14.96 8.59 16.83
N HIS A 559 14.24 7.64 16.23
CA HIS A 559 14.36 6.23 16.50
C HIS A 559 14.69 5.49 15.20
N ILE A 560 15.56 4.49 15.31
CA ILE A 560 15.83 3.54 14.24
C ILE A 560 15.35 2.17 14.70
N LEU A 561 14.41 1.60 13.95
CA LEU A 561 13.89 0.26 14.19
C LEU A 561 14.46 -0.68 13.13
N PHE A 562 15.32 -1.59 13.56
CA PHE A 562 15.81 -2.67 12.72
C PHE A 562 14.84 -3.84 12.80
N VAL A 563 14.27 -4.26 11.67
CA VAL A 563 13.38 -5.41 11.58
C VAL A 563 14.04 -6.56 10.85
N GLN A 564 13.99 -7.75 11.43
CA GLN A 564 14.34 -8.98 10.75
C GLN A 564 13.07 -9.58 10.15
N VAL A 565 13.02 -9.66 8.84
CA VAL A 565 11.88 -10.22 8.11
C VAL A 565 12.25 -11.56 7.47
N HIS A 566 11.26 -12.42 7.27
CA HIS A 566 11.45 -13.70 6.62
C HIS A 566 10.46 -13.88 5.45
N GLY A 567 10.95 -14.40 4.32
CA GLY A 567 10.10 -14.82 3.20
C GLY A 567 9.58 -13.71 2.28
N LEU A 568 10.08 -12.47 2.43
CA LEU A 568 9.78 -11.35 1.53
C LEU A 568 10.96 -11.06 0.61
N ASP A 569 10.69 -10.68 -0.63
CA ASP A 569 11.70 -10.09 -1.53
C ASP A 569 12.08 -8.65 -1.10
N ASP A 570 13.08 -8.07 -1.75
CA ASP A 570 13.62 -6.75 -1.37
C ASP A 570 12.60 -5.61 -1.53
N GLU A 571 11.75 -5.64 -2.54
CA GLU A 571 10.74 -4.60 -2.79
C GLU A 571 9.62 -4.68 -1.75
N GLN A 572 9.11 -5.89 -1.48
CA GLN A 572 8.12 -6.16 -0.44
C GLN A 572 8.65 -5.83 0.96
N ARG A 573 9.94 -6.08 1.21
CA ARG A 573 10.60 -5.75 2.46
C ARG A 573 10.73 -4.24 2.63
N HIS A 574 11.17 -3.52 1.60
CA HIS A 574 11.22 -2.06 1.64
C HIS A 574 9.82 -1.47 1.84
N GLY A 575 8.83 -1.98 1.10
CA GLY A 575 7.42 -1.60 1.26
C GLY A 575 6.91 -1.86 2.69
N LEU A 576 7.26 -2.99 3.29
CA LEU A 576 6.93 -3.29 4.69
C LEU A 576 7.61 -2.31 5.66
N CYS A 577 8.89 -1.99 5.46
CA CYS A 577 9.58 -1.01 6.30
C CYS A 577 8.87 0.36 6.24
N ARG A 578 8.54 0.85 5.03
CA ARG A 578 7.81 2.12 4.85
C ARG A 578 6.40 2.07 5.45
N ALA A 579 5.70 0.94 5.32
CA ALA A 579 4.40 0.73 5.95
C ALA A 579 4.51 0.78 7.48
N LEU A 580 5.54 0.15 8.06
CA LEU A 580 5.80 0.17 9.49
C LEU A 580 6.12 1.59 9.99
N GLU A 581 6.90 2.38 9.26
CA GLU A 581 7.15 3.79 9.63
C GLU A 581 5.87 4.62 9.76
N GLN A 582 4.86 4.33 8.93
CA GLN A 582 3.59 5.04 8.93
C GLN A 582 2.61 4.50 9.98
N GLN A 583 2.67 3.21 10.28
CA GLN A 583 1.72 2.53 11.17
C GLN A 583 2.16 2.54 12.64
N LEU A 584 3.46 2.62 12.91
CA LEU A 584 4.01 2.59 14.26
C LEU A 584 3.96 3.97 14.91
N ASP A 585 3.13 4.09 15.94
CA ASP A 585 3.00 5.30 16.76
C ASP A 585 4.12 5.40 17.79
N VAL A 586 5.35 5.65 17.33
CA VAL A 586 6.52 5.91 18.18
C VAL A 586 6.73 7.42 18.30
N PRO A 587 6.95 7.97 19.50
CA PRO A 587 7.23 9.40 19.67
C PRO A 587 8.42 9.87 18.82
N GLY A 588 8.19 10.85 17.96
CA GLY A 588 9.24 11.49 17.15
C GLY A 588 9.38 10.93 15.74
N ALA A 589 10.58 11.02 15.16
CA ALA A 589 10.89 10.41 13.86
C ALA A 589 11.20 8.91 14.04
N LEU A 590 10.71 8.08 13.13
CA LEU A 590 11.00 6.66 13.09
C LEU A 590 11.51 6.31 11.69
N LEU A 591 12.69 5.70 11.63
CA LEU A 591 13.23 5.06 10.44
C LEU A 591 13.20 3.55 10.65
N VAL A 592 12.63 2.80 9.71
CA VAL A 592 12.61 1.34 9.76
C VAL A 592 13.56 0.79 8.70
N LEU A 593 14.51 -0.03 9.13
CA LEU A 593 15.53 -0.66 8.28
C LEU A 593 15.48 -2.18 8.38
N ALA A 594 15.79 -2.86 7.29
CA ALA A 594 15.85 -4.31 7.25
C ALA A 594 17.21 -4.83 7.73
N ALA A 595 17.22 -5.55 8.85
CA ALA A 595 18.43 -6.21 9.35
C ALA A 595 18.85 -7.37 8.42
N GLY A 596 20.10 -7.34 7.95
CA GLY A 596 20.69 -8.33 7.03
C GLY A 596 20.84 -7.86 5.57
N GLN A 597 20.27 -6.70 5.21
CA GLN A 597 20.44 -6.10 3.88
C GLN A 597 20.97 -4.67 3.99
N ASP A 598 20.19 -3.78 4.61
CA ASP A 598 20.58 -2.37 4.78
C ASP A 598 21.75 -2.23 5.75
N VAL A 599 21.77 -3.10 6.76
CA VAL A 599 22.83 -3.20 7.77
C VAL A 599 23.08 -4.68 8.09
N PRO A 600 24.35 -5.13 8.15
CA PRO A 600 24.69 -6.48 8.58
C PRO A 600 24.08 -6.82 9.94
N ARG A 601 23.49 -8.02 10.05
CA ARG A 601 22.81 -8.45 11.29
C ARG A 601 23.76 -8.46 12.49
N ASP A 602 24.99 -8.92 12.30
CA ASP A 602 25.99 -9.00 13.37
C ASP A 602 26.32 -7.60 13.91
N GLU A 603 26.29 -6.59 13.05
CA GLU A 603 26.50 -5.19 13.44
C GLU A 603 25.34 -4.64 14.28
N VAL A 604 24.09 -5.00 13.93
CA VAL A 604 22.90 -4.66 14.73
C VAL A 604 22.95 -5.35 16.11
N GLU A 605 23.27 -6.65 16.16
CA GLU A 605 23.31 -7.41 17.42
C GLU A 605 24.46 -6.98 18.35
N GLN A 606 25.57 -6.49 17.80
CA GLN A 606 26.68 -5.91 18.57
C GLN A 606 26.29 -4.58 19.24
N HIS A 607 25.56 -3.72 18.54
CA HIS A 607 25.18 -2.39 19.04
C HIS A 607 23.87 -2.39 19.83
N VAL A 608 22.95 -3.34 19.58
CA VAL A 608 21.66 -3.47 20.27
C VAL A 608 21.55 -4.79 21.00
N ARG A 609 21.88 -4.78 22.30
CA ARG A 609 22.04 -6.00 23.13
C ARG A 609 20.79 -6.90 23.24
N ALA A 610 19.58 -6.36 23.08
CA ALA A 610 18.36 -7.16 23.18
C ALA A 610 17.28 -6.70 22.18
N PRO A 611 16.58 -7.63 21.51
CA PRO A 611 15.44 -7.30 20.66
C PRO A 611 14.26 -6.83 21.52
N VAL A 612 13.57 -5.78 21.08
CA VAL A 612 12.33 -5.27 21.71
C VAL A 612 11.17 -6.23 21.47
N TRP A 613 11.24 -7.01 20.40
CA TRP A 613 10.24 -8.00 20.04
C TRP A 613 10.87 -9.20 19.32
N THR A 614 10.38 -10.40 19.62
CA THR A 614 10.76 -11.65 18.94
C THR A 614 9.51 -12.50 18.76
N ARG A 615 9.29 -13.00 17.54
CA ARG A 615 8.22 -13.95 17.24
C ARG A 615 8.60 -15.32 17.80
N THR A 616 7.93 -15.75 18.85
CA THR A 616 8.01 -17.13 19.33
C THR A 616 7.44 -18.03 18.24
N ARG A 617 8.28 -18.84 17.58
CA ARG A 617 7.75 -19.89 16.70
C ARG A 617 6.96 -20.86 17.57
N LEU A 618 5.64 -20.93 17.38
CA LEU A 618 4.94 -22.17 17.67
C LEU A 618 5.57 -23.21 16.74
N GLN A 619 6.23 -24.21 17.32
CA GLN A 619 6.49 -25.45 16.59
C GLN A 619 5.11 -25.98 16.19
N GLY A 620 4.84 -25.93 14.88
CA GLY A 620 3.63 -26.43 14.24
C GLY A 620 3.95 -26.67 12.79
#